data_AF-A0A939FDD1-F1
#
_entry.id   AF-A0A939FDD1-F1
#
_cell.length_a   1.000
_cell.length_b   1.000
_cell.length_c   1.000
_cell.angle_alpha   90.00
_cell.angle_beta   90.00
_cell.angle_gamma   90.00
#
_symmetry.space_group_name_H-M   'P 1'
#
loop_
_entity.id
_entity.type
_entity.pdbx_description
1 polymer ?
#
loop_
_entity_poly.entity_id
_entity_poly.type
_entity_poly.pdbx_seq_one_letter_code
_entity_poly.pdbx_strand_id
1 'polypeptide(L)'
;MTTSISPRSEETTRTPAHLADLVGDAGSFLGEVWGTRTARFSCGRAKALLTVADVWRELDCGSLIAPYFGILQEGTATTVAGIAETRIVQTKPRPGYAKPSAVREKIAAGHVFVLSQLEDWNGRVGALVDSLRAECRAQAGAAAYFCAAGSGGVPAHADSAHTLTVQLAGRMRWTVGEGVHASETVVEAGEVFYVPAARVRQAVPCGTDALLLVISLQQPTARDLAELALADFLHSSAAQDIAGTHHFLSLEEKTAWLRTELRAHLAGHPHGALAKRAVQLRQREGRAQGRE
;
A
#
# COMPACT_ATOMS: atom_id res chain seq x y z
N MET A 1 29.30 47.58 9.46
CA MET A 1 29.32 46.17 9.88
C MET A 1 27.95 45.60 9.59
N THR A 2 27.82 44.89 8.47
CA THR A 2 26.54 44.38 7.98
C THR A 2 26.54 42.88 8.19
N THR A 3 25.77 42.41 9.14
CA THR A 3 25.71 40.99 9.53
C THR A 3 24.96 40.22 8.46
N SER A 4 25.71 39.49 7.63
CA SER A 4 25.17 38.52 6.67
C SER A 4 24.62 37.32 7.44
N ILE A 5 23.30 37.22 7.54
CA ILE A 5 22.62 36.04 8.06
C ILE A 5 22.62 34.99 6.94
N SER A 6 23.52 34.01 7.05
CA SER A 6 23.47 32.79 6.24
C SER A 6 22.13 32.07 6.48
N PRO A 7 21.43 31.58 5.43
CA PRO A 7 20.26 30.73 5.62
C PRO A 7 20.71 29.38 6.16
N ARG A 8 20.47 29.16 7.45
CA ARG A 8 20.80 27.92 8.16
C ARG A 8 19.55 27.03 8.21
N SER A 9 19.55 25.97 7.39
CA SER A 9 19.02 24.65 7.76
C SER A 9 17.53 24.51 8.13
N GLU A 10 16.59 24.92 7.27
CA GLU A 10 15.18 24.50 7.41
C GLU A 10 14.86 23.15 6.76
N GLU A 11 15.77 22.60 5.94
CA GLU A 11 15.48 21.42 5.11
C GLU A 11 15.53 20.08 5.90
N THR A 12 16.08 20.07 7.11
CA THR A 12 16.28 18.87 7.93
C THR A 12 15.08 18.43 8.77
N THR A 13 13.97 19.19 8.79
CA THR A 13 12.81 18.91 9.68
C THR A 13 11.53 18.49 8.95
N ARG A 14 11.47 18.56 7.61
CA ARG A 14 10.25 18.26 6.87
C ARG A 14 10.00 16.75 6.76
N THR A 15 8.85 16.29 7.23
CA THR A 15 8.38 14.91 7.02
C THR A 15 8.21 14.61 5.52
N PRO A 16 8.60 13.42 5.03
CA PRO A 16 8.27 12.98 3.67
C PRO A 16 6.76 13.05 3.42
N ALA A 17 6.37 13.66 2.31
CA ALA A 17 4.97 13.86 1.95
C ALA A 17 4.65 13.53 0.48
N HIS A 18 5.66 13.45 -0.38
CA HIS A 18 5.51 13.21 -1.82
C HIS A 18 6.39 12.05 -2.30
N LEU A 19 6.12 11.52 -3.50
CA LEU A 19 6.93 10.44 -4.09
C LEU A 19 8.40 10.83 -4.20
N ALA A 20 8.67 12.06 -4.63
CA ALA A 20 10.02 12.61 -4.76
C ALA A 20 10.80 12.60 -3.44
N ASP A 21 10.13 12.66 -2.28
CA ASP A 21 10.79 12.54 -0.97
C ASP A 21 11.34 11.13 -0.71
N LEU A 22 10.74 10.12 -1.34
CA LEU A 22 11.10 8.71 -1.16
C LEU A 22 12.10 8.23 -2.20
N VAL A 23 11.96 8.70 -3.46
CA VAL A 23 12.72 8.16 -4.61
C VAL A 23 13.65 9.19 -5.26
N GLY A 24 13.65 10.45 -4.81
CA GLY A 24 14.38 11.54 -5.43
C GLY A 24 13.65 12.04 -6.68
N ASP A 25 14.07 11.60 -7.86
CA ASP A 25 13.41 11.96 -9.12
C ASP A 25 12.20 11.06 -9.37
N ALA A 26 11.02 11.58 -9.04
CA ALA A 26 9.75 10.88 -9.26
C ALA A 26 9.46 10.61 -10.75
N GLY A 27 9.87 11.50 -11.65
CA GLY A 27 9.64 11.34 -13.10
C GLY A 27 10.45 10.18 -13.67
N SER A 28 11.74 10.14 -13.36
CA SER A 28 12.62 9.04 -13.75
C SER A 28 12.19 7.72 -13.13
N PHE A 29 11.77 7.72 -11.85
CA PHE A 29 11.22 6.54 -11.20
C PHE A 29 9.98 5.99 -11.93
N LEU A 30 8.99 6.85 -12.22
CA LEU A 30 7.76 6.43 -12.90
C LEU A 30 7.99 6.01 -14.36
N GLY A 31 8.96 6.63 -15.05
CA GLY A 31 9.27 6.34 -16.45
C GLY A 31 10.09 5.08 -16.66
N GLU A 32 11.02 4.77 -15.75
CA GLU A 32 12.06 3.75 -15.99
C GLU A 32 12.06 2.58 -15.01
N VAL A 33 11.55 2.77 -13.79
CA VAL A 33 11.62 1.78 -12.70
C VAL A 33 10.26 1.17 -12.41
N TRP A 34 9.20 1.98 -12.46
CA TRP A 34 7.84 1.54 -12.17
C TRP A 34 7.42 0.35 -13.07
N GLY A 35 6.90 -0.71 -12.45
CA GLY A 35 6.52 -1.96 -13.11
C GLY A 35 7.64 -2.82 -13.70
N THR A 36 8.88 -2.33 -13.84
CA THR A 36 9.94 -3.03 -14.59
C THR A 36 10.88 -3.82 -13.68
N ARG A 37 11.44 -3.18 -12.65
CA ARG A 37 12.52 -3.75 -11.83
C ARG A 37 12.45 -3.30 -10.37
N THR A 38 13.13 -4.03 -9.48
CA THR A 38 13.35 -3.58 -8.11
C THR A 38 14.36 -2.43 -8.08
N ALA A 39 14.26 -1.55 -7.08
CA ALA A 39 15.20 -0.44 -6.90
C ALA A 39 15.30 -0.02 -5.44
N ARG A 40 16.46 0.54 -5.07
CA ARG A 40 16.71 1.13 -3.75
C ARG A 40 16.96 2.62 -3.89
N PHE A 41 16.48 3.38 -2.92
CA PHE A 41 16.62 4.83 -2.84
C PHE A 41 17.00 5.24 -1.43
N SER A 42 17.59 6.43 -1.28
CA SER A 42 17.87 7.01 0.03
C SER A 42 16.81 8.03 0.41
N CYS A 43 16.23 7.88 1.59
CA CYS A 43 15.30 8.79 2.22
C CYS A 43 15.79 9.12 3.65
N GLY A 44 16.75 10.06 3.75
CA GLY A 44 17.36 10.44 5.02
C GLY A 44 16.38 10.94 6.10
N ARG A 45 15.16 11.34 5.70
CA ARG A 45 14.09 11.84 6.56
C ARG A 45 13.05 10.77 6.93
N ALA A 46 13.31 9.49 6.63
CA ALA A 46 12.37 8.37 6.85
C ALA A 46 11.82 8.33 8.29
N LYS A 47 12.67 8.52 9.30
CA LYS A 47 12.29 8.47 10.72
C LYS A 47 11.27 9.52 11.14
N ALA A 48 11.06 10.58 10.35
CA ALA A 48 10.02 11.57 10.63
C ALA A 48 8.60 11.00 10.46
N LEU A 49 8.43 9.93 9.67
CA LEU A 49 7.14 9.27 9.43
C LEU A 49 6.67 8.50 10.66
N LEU A 50 7.52 7.62 11.18
CA LEU A 50 7.22 6.75 12.33
C LEU A 50 8.52 6.25 12.95
N THR A 51 8.58 6.17 14.27
CA THR A 51 9.71 5.60 15.01
C THR A 51 9.28 4.37 15.83
N VAL A 52 10.25 3.56 16.26
CA VAL A 52 10.01 2.44 17.17
C VAL A 52 9.37 2.92 18.49
N ALA A 53 9.77 4.10 18.98
CA ALA A 53 9.18 4.68 20.18
C ALA A 53 7.71 5.07 19.98
N ASP A 54 7.33 5.51 18.78
CA ASP A 54 5.93 5.79 18.45
C ASP A 54 5.11 4.49 18.42
N VAL A 55 5.63 3.41 17.80
CA VAL A 55 4.97 2.10 17.79
C VAL A 55 4.65 1.62 19.21
N TRP A 56 5.61 1.73 20.13
CA TRP A 56 5.37 1.35 21.52
C TRP A 56 4.40 2.30 22.24
N ARG A 57 4.49 3.60 21.98
CA ARG A 57 3.56 4.58 22.54
C ARG A 57 2.11 4.28 22.12
N GLU A 58 1.88 3.93 20.86
CA GLU A 58 0.54 3.57 20.37
C GLU A 58 0.01 2.28 21.00
N LEU A 59 0.89 1.29 21.20
CA LEU A 59 0.51 0.07 21.91
C LEU A 59 0.15 0.37 23.38
N ASP A 60 0.95 1.18 24.05
CA ASP A 60 0.86 1.42 25.50
C ASP A 60 -0.21 2.47 25.86
N CYS A 61 -0.62 3.36 24.93
CA CYS A 61 -1.65 4.38 25.19
C CYS A 61 -3.05 3.79 25.41
N GLY A 62 -3.25 2.52 25.02
CA GLY A 62 -4.48 1.78 25.24
C GLY A 62 -5.63 2.11 24.29
N SER A 63 -5.41 2.89 23.23
CA SER A 63 -6.45 3.20 22.22
C SER A 63 -6.40 2.29 20.99
N LEU A 64 -5.35 1.47 20.86
CA LEU A 64 -5.18 0.57 19.73
C LEU A 64 -6.22 -0.58 19.79
N ILE A 65 -7.02 -0.68 18.73
CA ILE A 65 -8.14 -1.62 18.61
C ILE A 65 -8.10 -2.32 17.24
N ALA A 66 -8.55 -3.58 17.18
CA ALA A 66 -8.69 -4.31 15.93
C ALA A 66 -9.66 -3.56 14.97
N PRO A 67 -9.43 -3.57 13.65
CA PRO A 67 -8.38 -4.31 12.92
C PRO A 67 -7.06 -3.55 12.69
N TYR A 68 -6.77 -2.47 13.43
CA TYR A 68 -5.57 -1.63 13.21
C TYR A 68 -4.24 -2.24 13.69
N PHE A 69 -4.28 -3.43 14.28
CA PHE A 69 -3.08 -4.15 14.70
C PHE A 69 -3.24 -5.66 14.53
N GLY A 70 -2.12 -6.38 14.57
CA GLY A 70 -2.12 -7.83 14.61
C GLY A 70 -0.72 -8.40 14.81
N ILE A 71 -0.65 -9.72 14.87
CA ILE A 71 0.59 -10.48 14.78
C ILE A 71 0.59 -11.30 13.49
N LEU A 72 1.77 -11.43 12.91
CA LEU A 72 2.03 -12.23 11.73
C LEU A 72 3.06 -13.31 12.06
N GLN A 73 2.81 -14.52 11.60
CA GLN A 73 3.69 -15.67 11.66
C GLN A 73 3.69 -16.38 10.31
N GLU A 74 4.79 -17.04 9.96
CA GLU A 74 4.88 -17.88 8.76
C GLU A 74 3.70 -18.85 8.64
N GLY A 75 3.13 -18.94 7.44
CA GLY A 75 2.01 -19.82 7.13
C GLY A 75 0.64 -19.39 7.67
N THR A 76 0.53 -18.21 8.30
CA THR A 76 -0.73 -17.72 8.88
C THR A 76 -1.08 -16.32 8.40
N ALA A 77 -2.38 -16.02 8.33
CA ALA A 77 -2.85 -14.66 8.12
C ALA A 77 -2.64 -13.81 9.39
N THR A 78 -2.49 -12.50 9.23
CA THR A 78 -2.44 -11.57 10.35
C THR A 78 -3.65 -11.76 11.26
N THR A 79 -3.43 -11.89 12.56
CA THR A 79 -4.48 -12.17 13.54
C THR A 79 -4.31 -11.35 14.82
N VAL A 80 -5.43 -11.12 15.51
CA VAL A 80 -5.45 -10.54 16.86
C VAL A 80 -5.71 -11.59 17.95
N ALA A 81 -5.80 -12.88 17.56
CA ALA A 81 -6.03 -13.97 18.49
C ALA A 81 -4.93 -14.06 19.53
N GLY A 82 -5.32 -14.04 20.81
CA GLY A 82 -4.40 -14.12 21.95
C GLY A 82 -3.65 -12.82 22.28
N ILE A 83 -3.83 -11.75 21.49
CA ILE A 83 -3.20 -10.43 21.75
C ILE A 83 -4.23 -9.30 21.92
N ALA A 84 -5.52 -9.61 21.83
CA ALA A 84 -6.61 -8.69 22.07
C ALA A 84 -7.40 -9.06 23.34
N GLU A 85 -8.01 -8.05 23.96
CA GLU A 85 -8.84 -8.17 25.16
C GLU A 85 -10.13 -7.37 25.06
N THR A 86 -11.08 -7.68 25.93
CA THR A 86 -12.30 -6.90 26.12
C THR A 86 -12.11 -5.91 27.25
N ARG A 87 -12.40 -4.63 26.99
CA ARG A 87 -12.37 -3.56 28.00
C ARG A 87 -13.77 -3.06 28.29
N ILE A 88 -13.94 -2.42 29.44
CA ILE A 88 -15.18 -1.71 29.78
C ILE A 88 -15.00 -0.24 29.41
N VAL A 89 -15.77 0.23 28.43
CA VAL A 89 -15.77 1.63 27.97
C VAL A 89 -17.18 2.18 28.11
N GLN A 90 -17.34 3.24 28.91
CA GLN A 90 -18.66 3.80 29.24
C GLN A 90 -19.65 2.70 29.67
N THR A 91 -19.24 1.89 30.65
CA THR A 91 -19.97 0.74 31.21
C THR A 91 -20.33 -0.40 30.25
N LYS A 92 -19.90 -0.32 28.98
CA LYS A 92 -20.17 -1.36 27.98
C LYS A 92 -18.91 -2.17 27.69
N PRO A 93 -19.00 -3.51 27.58
CA PRO A 93 -17.88 -4.32 27.11
C PRO A 93 -17.61 -4.00 25.64
N ARG A 94 -16.34 -3.73 25.34
CA ARG A 94 -15.82 -3.47 24.00
C ARG A 94 -14.66 -4.43 23.73
N PRO A 95 -14.82 -5.42 22.84
CA PRO A 95 -13.75 -6.34 22.48
C PRO A 95 -12.73 -5.67 21.55
N GLY A 96 -11.59 -6.34 21.35
CA GLY A 96 -10.63 -6.02 20.30
C GLY A 96 -9.53 -5.04 20.68
N TYR A 97 -9.44 -4.60 21.93
CA TYR A 97 -8.35 -3.72 22.38
C TYR A 97 -7.04 -4.51 22.46
N ALA A 98 -5.93 -3.89 22.07
CA ALA A 98 -4.63 -4.49 22.23
C ALA A 98 -4.30 -4.76 23.70
N LYS A 99 -3.74 -5.94 23.97
CA LYS A 99 -3.17 -6.33 25.26
C LYS A 99 -1.63 -6.24 25.17
N PRO A 100 -1.00 -5.15 25.65
CA PRO A 100 0.42 -4.88 25.38
C PRO A 100 1.38 -5.99 25.82
N SER A 101 1.14 -6.59 27.00
CA SER A 101 1.98 -7.69 27.49
C SER A 101 1.94 -8.89 26.55
N ALA A 102 0.76 -9.30 26.09
CA ALA A 102 0.60 -10.42 25.17
C ALA A 102 1.21 -10.13 23.79
N VAL A 103 1.12 -8.90 23.29
CA VAL A 103 1.81 -8.47 22.07
C VAL A 103 3.33 -8.63 22.22
N ARG A 104 3.90 -8.14 23.32
CA ARG A 104 5.34 -8.24 23.60
C ARG A 104 5.80 -9.70 23.74
N GLU A 105 5.00 -10.55 24.39
CA GLU A 105 5.26 -12.00 24.49
C GLU A 105 5.32 -12.66 23.10
N LYS A 106 4.40 -12.32 22.20
CA LYS A 106 4.40 -12.86 20.83
C LYS A 106 5.60 -12.41 20.01
N ILE A 107 5.98 -11.13 20.15
CA ILE A 107 7.19 -10.60 19.52
C ILE A 107 8.43 -11.31 20.05
N ALA A 108 8.54 -11.52 21.36
CA ALA A 108 9.64 -12.27 21.97
C ALA A 108 9.67 -13.73 21.49
N ALA A 109 8.52 -14.31 21.15
CA ALA A 109 8.39 -15.61 20.50
C ALA A 109 8.62 -15.58 18.98
N GLY A 110 9.17 -14.49 18.43
CA GLY A 110 9.55 -14.37 17.02
C GLY A 110 8.42 -14.00 16.05
N HIS A 111 7.24 -13.61 16.54
CA HIS A 111 6.16 -13.11 15.68
C HIS A 111 6.45 -11.67 15.25
N VAL A 112 5.90 -11.26 14.10
CA VAL A 112 5.98 -9.87 13.63
C VAL A 112 4.77 -9.11 14.12
N PHE A 113 4.98 -7.93 14.71
CA PHE A 113 3.90 -7.04 15.09
C PHE A 113 3.56 -6.13 13.92
N VAL A 114 2.27 -6.07 13.58
CA VAL A 114 1.76 -5.33 12.42
C VAL A 114 0.85 -4.22 12.92
N LEU A 115 1.07 -3.01 12.42
CA LEU A 115 0.15 -1.89 12.51
C LEU A 115 -0.45 -1.66 11.13
N SER A 116 -1.76 -1.76 11.02
CA SER A 116 -2.50 -1.72 9.76
C SER A 116 -3.15 -0.36 9.54
N GLN A 117 -3.37 0.00 8.26
CA GLN A 117 -4.11 1.19 7.85
C GLN A 117 -3.61 2.46 8.55
N LEU A 118 -2.28 2.65 8.61
CA LEU A 118 -1.67 3.78 9.31
C LEU A 118 -2.15 5.13 8.78
N GLU A 119 -2.52 5.20 7.51
CA GLU A 119 -3.08 6.40 6.90
C GLU A 119 -4.35 6.92 7.57
N ASP A 120 -5.10 6.06 8.27
CA ASP A 120 -6.37 6.43 8.89
C ASP A 120 -6.20 7.16 10.23
N TRP A 121 -5.05 6.97 10.90
CA TRP A 121 -4.85 7.46 12.27
C TRP A 121 -3.48 8.10 12.51
N ASN A 122 -2.49 7.89 11.64
CA ASN A 122 -1.22 8.61 11.67
C ASN A 122 -1.21 9.69 10.58
N GLY A 123 -1.40 10.95 10.97
CA GLY A 123 -1.53 12.07 10.02
C GLY A 123 -0.32 12.29 9.10
N ARG A 124 0.89 11.89 9.53
CA ARG A 124 2.11 12.00 8.70
C ARG A 124 2.11 10.96 7.58
N VAL A 125 1.78 9.72 7.93
CA VAL A 125 1.64 8.64 6.95
C VAL A 125 0.44 8.89 6.05
N GLY A 126 -0.68 9.37 6.60
CA GLY A 126 -1.87 9.73 5.83
C GLY A 126 -1.60 10.77 4.74
N ALA A 127 -0.90 11.87 5.07
CA ALA A 127 -0.53 12.89 4.09
C ALA A 127 0.35 12.35 2.96
N LEU A 128 1.31 11.47 3.28
CA LEU A 128 2.15 10.80 2.29
C LEU A 128 1.32 9.87 1.39
N VAL A 129 0.49 9.01 1.98
CA VAL A 129 -0.35 8.05 1.25
C VAL A 129 -1.33 8.79 0.32
N ASP A 130 -1.94 9.89 0.76
CA ASP A 130 -2.84 10.69 -0.07
C ASP A 130 -2.14 11.30 -1.29
N SER A 131 -0.93 11.81 -1.11
CA SER A 131 -0.14 12.32 -2.24
C SER A 131 0.23 11.19 -3.21
N LEU A 132 0.65 10.03 -2.70
CA LEU A 132 0.97 8.87 -3.53
C LEU A 132 -0.24 8.32 -4.30
N ARG A 133 -1.45 8.37 -3.75
CA ARG A 133 -2.69 8.02 -4.47
C ARG A 133 -2.86 8.86 -5.74
N ALA A 134 -2.58 10.16 -5.63
CA ALA A 134 -2.69 11.10 -6.75
C ALA A 134 -1.52 10.94 -7.74
N GLU A 135 -0.28 10.94 -7.25
CA GLU A 135 0.94 10.90 -8.06
C GLU A 135 1.08 9.58 -8.84
N CYS A 136 0.79 8.45 -8.19
CA CYS A 136 0.87 7.12 -8.82
C CYS A 136 -0.43 6.68 -9.51
N ARG A 137 -1.51 7.48 -9.41
CA ARG A 137 -2.86 7.13 -9.89
C ARG A 137 -3.26 5.71 -9.45
N ALA A 138 -3.14 5.47 -8.16
CA ALA A 138 -3.31 4.15 -7.57
C ALA A 138 -4.24 4.22 -6.35
N GLN A 139 -4.83 3.08 -6.00
CA GLN A 139 -5.21 2.84 -4.63
C GLN A 139 -3.93 2.70 -3.81
N ALA A 140 -3.90 3.31 -2.63
CA ALA A 140 -2.75 3.22 -1.73
C ALA A 140 -3.19 2.99 -0.29
N GLY A 141 -2.39 2.23 0.45
CA GLY A 141 -2.52 2.07 1.89
C GLY A 141 -1.18 1.73 2.53
N ALA A 142 -1.08 1.87 3.85
CA ALA A 142 0.16 1.72 4.59
C ALA A 142 0.04 0.79 5.80
N ALA A 143 1.05 -0.04 5.99
CA ALA A 143 1.22 -0.90 7.16
C ALA A 143 2.65 -0.79 7.69
N ALA A 144 2.84 -0.86 9.00
CA ALA A 144 4.16 -0.93 9.62
C ALA A 144 4.38 -2.30 10.24
N TYR A 145 5.58 -2.83 10.06
CA TYR A 145 5.99 -4.13 10.58
C TYR A 145 7.17 -3.94 11.51
N PHE A 146 6.99 -4.35 12.76
CA PHE A 146 8.06 -4.45 13.74
C PHE A 146 8.50 -5.90 13.86
N CYS A 147 9.78 -6.15 13.59
CA CYS A 147 10.40 -7.47 13.64
C CYS A 147 11.53 -7.44 14.66
N ALA A 148 11.45 -8.28 15.69
CA ALA A 148 12.54 -8.42 16.66
C ALA A 148 13.78 -9.06 16.01
N ALA A 149 14.97 -8.75 16.56
CA ALA A 149 16.20 -9.42 16.19
C ALA A 149 16.05 -10.95 16.35
N GLY A 150 16.45 -11.71 15.32
CA GLY A 150 16.34 -13.17 15.32
C GLY A 150 14.95 -13.72 15.00
N SER A 151 13.94 -12.88 14.75
CA SER A 151 12.64 -13.32 14.22
C SER A 151 12.74 -13.77 12.75
N GLY A 152 11.77 -14.55 12.29
CA GLY A 152 11.65 -14.97 10.89
C GLY A 152 11.28 -13.84 9.93
N GLY A 153 10.95 -12.65 10.45
CA GLY A 153 10.57 -11.48 9.67
C GLY A 153 9.24 -11.65 8.92
N VAL A 154 9.10 -10.91 7.82
CA VAL A 154 7.91 -10.95 6.97
C VAL A 154 8.01 -12.17 6.04
N PRO A 155 7.09 -13.15 6.14
CA PRO A 155 7.12 -14.37 5.33
C PRO A 155 7.04 -14.10 3.83
N ALA A 156 7.46 -15.08 3.03
CA ALA A 156 7.35 -15.02 1.57
C ALA A 156 5.88 -14.87 1.14
N HIS A 157 5.61 -13.83 0.34
CA HIS A 157 4.28 -13.58 -0.23
C HIS A 157 4.41 -12.83 -1.56
N ALA A 158 3.37 -12.89 -2.37
CA ALA A 158 3.17 -12.01 -3.52
C ALA A 158 1.78 -11.39 -3.42
N ASP A 159 1.69 -10.10 -3.72
CA ASP A 159 0.41 -9.40 -3.82
C ASP A 159 0.34 -8.66 -5.16
N SER A 160 -0.87 -8.18 -5.49
CA SER A 160 -1.14 -7.49 -6.75
C SER A 160 -0.75 -6.00 -6.73
N ALA A 161 -0.10 -5.53 -5.66
CA ALA A 161 0.33 -4.15 -5.49
C ALA A 161 1.84 -4.00 -5.65
N HIS A 162 2.23 -2.85 -6.17
CA HIS A 162 3.59 -2.36 -6.05
C HIS A 162 3.84 -1.96 -4.60
N THR A 163 5.05 -2.17 -4.08
CA THR A 163 5.37 -1.76 -2.71
C THR A 163 6.52 -0.79 -2.68
N LEU A 164 6.35 0.33 -1.97
CA LEU A 164 7.43 1.19 -1.50
C LEU A 164 7.64 0.90 -0.02
N THR A 165 8.71 0.21 0.32
CA THR A 165 9.04 -0.12 1.70
C THR A 165 10.09 0.85 2.24
N VAL A 166 9.70 1.70 3.18
CA VAL A 166 10.60 2.64 3.87
C VAL A 166 11.16 1.95 5.11
N GLN A 167 12.47 1.72 5.15
CA GLN A 167 13.14 1.14 6.32
C GLN A 167 13.35 2.24 7.37
N LEU A 168 12.62 2.17 8.48
CA LEU A 168 12.59 3.21 9.52
C LEU A 168 13.64 2.97 10.61
N ALA A 169 13.90 1.71 10.96
CA ALA A 169 14.91 1.32 11.94
C ALA A 169 15.51 -0.04 11.61
N GLY A 170 16.75 -0.28 12.01
CA GLY A 170 17.44 -1.55 11.80
C GLY A 170 17.75 -1.84 10.33
N ARG A 171 17.92 -3.13 10.02
CA ARG A 171 18.27 -3.63 8.68
C ARG A 171 17.48 -4.88 8.36
N MET A 172 17.07 -5.02 7.12
CA MET A 172 16.34 -6.19 6.61
C MET A 172 17.05 -6.75 5.39
N ARG A 173 17.25 -8.06 5.34
CA ARG A 173 17.60 -8.80 4.12
C ARG A 173 16.31 -9.12 3.39
N TRP A 174 16.23 -8.68 2.15
CA TRP A 174 15.13 -8.94 1.25
C TRP A 174 15.55 -9.97 0.22
N THR A 175 14.68 -10.95 0.01
CA THR A 175 14.76 -11.89 -1.11
C THR A 175 13.55 -11.63 -2.00
N VAL A 176 13.78 -11.34 -3.28
CA VAL A 176 12.73 -11.03 -4.27
C VAL A 176 12.86 -11.93 -5.47
N GLY A 177 11.76 -12.56 -5.88
CA GLY A 177 11.72 -13.58 -6.92
C GLY A 177 11.76 -14.99 -6.33
N GLU A 178 11.75 -15.99 -7.21
CA GLU A 178 11.74 -17.41 -6.84
C GLU A 178 12.82 -18.19 -7.59
N GLY A 179 13.30 -19.26 -6.96
CA GLY A 179 14.29 -20.16 -7.54
C GLY A 179 15.58 -19.46 -7.97
N VAL A 180 16.09 -19.80 -9.15
CA VAL A 180 17.35 -19.27 -9.69
C VAL A 180 17.29 -17.78 -10.08
N HIS A 181 16.10 -17.19 -10.10
CA HIS A 181 15.89 -15.77 -10.42
C HIS A 181 15.68 -14.91 -9.18
N ALA A 182 15.77 -15.50 -7.98
CA ALA A 182 15.70 -14.75 -6.75
C ALA A 182 16.94 -13.83 -6.61
N SER A 183 16.69 -12.56 -6.31
CA SER A 183 17.71 -11.57 -5.98
C SER A 183 17.66 -11.26 -4.49
N GLU A 184 18.83 -11.12 -3.88
CA GLU A 184 18.94 -10.70 -2.48
C GLU A 184 19.52 -9.29 -2.38
N THR A 185 18.99 -8.51 -1.43
CA THR A 185 19.55 -7.19 -1.08
C THR A 185 19.34 -6.92 0.40
N VAL A 186 20.23 -6.14 1.00
CA VAL A 186 20.02 -5.57 2.34
C VAL A 186 19.48 -4.16 2.18
N VAL A 187 18.52 -3.80 3.04
CA VAL A 187 17.93 -2.47 3.13
C VAL A 187 18.14 -1.96 4.56
N GLU A 188 18.70 -0.77 4.69
CA GLU A 188 19.06 -0.16 5.97
C GLU A 188 18.19 1.04 6.33
N ALA A 189 18.16 1.41 7.61
CA ALA A 189 17.36 2.54 8.08
C ALA A 189 17.68 3.83 7.30
N GLY A 190 16.63 4.46 6.77
CA GLY A 190 16.75 5.61 5.87
C GLY A 190 16.77 5.25 4.39
N GLU A 191 16.66 3.97 4.02
CA GLU A 191 16.48 3.55 2.63
C GLU A 191 15.00 3.26 2.32
N VAL A 192 14.66 3.35 1.04
CA VAL A 192 13.38 2.92 0.46
C VAL A 192 13.66 1.81 -0.54
N PHE A 193 12.93 0.71 -0.43
CA PHE A 193 12.99 -0.40 -1.35
C PHE A 193 11.70 -0.55 -2.13
N TYR A 194 11.80 -0.42 -3.44
CA TYR A 194 10.71 -0.60 -4.37
C TYR A 194 10.68 -2.03 -4.92
N VAL A 195 9.51 -2.66 -4.87
CA VAL A 195 9.27 -3.97 -5.48
C VAL A 195 8.02 -3.90 -6.37
N PRO A 196 8.11 -4.28 -7.66
CA PRO A 196 6.95 -4.34 -8.54
C PRO A 196 5.85 -5.28 -8.05
N ALA A 197 4.63 -5.06 -8.52
CA ALA A 197 3.50 -5.96 -8.28
C ALA A 197 3.78 -7.39 -8.74
N ALA A 198 3.11 -8.36 -8.10
CA ALA A 198 3.17 -9.79 -8.41
C ALA A 198 4.58 -10.42 -8.32
N ARG A 199 5.50 -9.80 -7.58
CA ARG A 199 6.80 -10.40 -7.25
C ARG A 199 6.75 -11.02 -5.87
N VAL A 200 7.12 -12.29 -5.77
CA VAL A 200 7.35 -12.94 -4.47
C VAL A 200 8.46 -12.22 -3.73
N ARG A 201 8.22 -11.90 -2.46
CA ARG A 201 9.14 -11.16 -1.61
C ARG A 201 9.09 -11.69 -0.18
N GLN A 202 10.25 -11.75 0.45
CA GLN A 202 10.44 -12.11 1.85
C GLN A 202 11.43 -11.13 2.46
N ALA A 203 11.26 -10.81 3.76
CA ALA A 203 12.15 -9.90 4.45
C ALA A 203 12.50 -10.42 5.85
N VAL A 204 13.80 -10.50 6.18
CA VAL A 204 14.30 -11.03 7.45
C VAL A 204 15.22 -10.01 8.16
N PRO A 205 15.03 -9.74 9.47
CA PRO A 205 15.90 -8.83 10.22
C PRO A 205 17.38 -9.26 10.23
N CYS A 206 18.27 -8.29 10.15
CA CYS A 206 19.73 -8.49 10.12
C CYS A 206 20.41 -8.00 11.40
N GLY A 207 20.32 -8.82 12.45
CA GLY A 207 21.07 -8.66 13.71
C GLY A 207 20.50 -7.67 14.72
N THR A 208 19.60 -6.79 14.33
CA THR A 208 18.89 -5.86 15.22
C THR A 208 17.40 -5.94 14.99
N ASP A 209 16.63 -5.40 15.94
CA ASP A 209 15.22 -5.08 15.70
C ASP A 209 15.10 -4.19 14.46
N ALA A 210 14.03 -4.40 13.70
CA ALA A 210 13.75 -3.69 12.47
C ALA A 210 12.33 -3.16 12.47
N LEU A 211 12.17 -1.95 11.95
CA LEU A 211 10.88 -1.33 11.68
C LEU A 211 10.85 -0.90 10.23
N LEU A 212 9.84 -1.33 9.50
CA LEU A 212 9.58 -0.93 8.12
C LEU A 212 8.15 -0.43 7.96
N LEU A 213 7.97 0.59 7.13
CA LEU A 213 6.68 1.08 6.65
C LEU A 213 6.50 0.62 5.21
N VAL A 214 5.53 -0.25 4.96
CA VAL A 214 5.17 -0.72 3.62
C VAL A 214 4.01 0.13 3.11
N ILE A 215 4.22 0.78 1.98
CA ILE A 215 3.17 1.48 1.24
C ILE A 215 2.84 0.65 0.01
N SER A 216 1.64 0.09 -0.01
CA SER A 216 1.13 -0.70 -1.14
C SER A 216 0.40 0.22 -2.11
N LEU A 217 0.71 0.10 -3.40
CA LEU A 217 0.18 0.91 -4.50
C LEU A 217 -0.38 0.00 -5.59
N GLN A 218 -1.69 0.03 -5.80
CA GLN A 218 -2.38 -0.80 -6.78
C GLN A 218 -3.05 0.05 -7.85
N GLN A 219 -2.57 -0.07 -9.08
CA GLN A 219 -3.19 0.55 -10.26
C GLN A 219 -4.31 -0.36 -10.80
N PRO A 220 -5.35 0.20 -11.44
CA PRO A 220 -6.33 -0.59 -12.16
C PRO A 220 -5.67 -1.44 -13.25
N THR A 221 -6.10 -2.70 -13.34
CA THR A 221 -5.62 -3.59 -14.39
C THR A 221 -6.28 -3.25 -15.74
N ALA A 222 -5.70 -3.74 -16.85
CA ALA A 222 -6.35 -3.62 -18.16
C ALA A 222 -7.75 -4.27 -18.17
N ARG A 223 -7.94 -5.33 -17.37
CA ARG A 223 -9.24 -5.97 -17.17
C ARG A 223 -10.22 -5.04 -16.47
N ASP A 224 -9.81 -4.38 -15.38
CA ASP A 224 -10.65 -3.43 -14.64
C ASP A 224 -11.12 -2.30 -15.57
N LEU A 225 -10.22 -1.82 -16.44
CA LEU A 225 -10.54 -0.80 -17.44
C LEU A 225 -11.54 -1.33 -18.48
N ALA A 226 -11.32 -2.54 -19.00
CA ALA A 226 -12.21 -3.16 -19.98
C ALA A 226 -13.61 -3.43 -19.42
N GLU A 227 -13.70 -3.94 -18.19
CA GLU A 227 -14.96 -4.19 -17.49
C GLU A 227 -15.72 -2.88 -17.25
N LEU A 228 -15.04 -1.83 -16.80
CA LEU A 228 -15.64 -0.51 -16.62
C LEU A 228 -16.12 0.10 -17.95
N ALA A 229 -15.31 0.01 -19.01
CA ALA A 229 -15.68 0.53 -20.32
C ALA A 229 -16.86 -0.22 -20.93
N LEU A 230 -16.91 -1.55 -20.76
CA LEU A 230 -18.03 -2.35 -21.22
C LEU A 230 -19.30 -2.04 -20.43
N ALA A 231 -19.19 -1.89 -19.11
CA ALA A 231 -20.31 -1.47 -18.28
C ALA A 231 -20.84 -0.11 -18.73
N ASP A 232 -19.97 0.88 -18.96
CA ASP A 232 -20.38 2.20 -19.46
C ASP A 232 -21.04 2.12 -20.83
N PHE A 233 -20.51 1.30 -21.75
CA PHE A 233 -21.10 1.05 -23.06
C PHE A 233 -22.52 0.47 -22.95
N LEU A 234 -22.71 -0.53 -22.10
CA LEU A 234 -24.01 -1.19 -21.91
C LEU A 234 -25.08 -0.24 -21.33
N HIS A 235 -24.68 0.84 -20.66
CA HIS A 235 -25.59 1.89 -20.18
C HIS A 235 -25.79 3.03 -21.19
N SER A 236 -25.11 3.00 -22.35
CA SER A 236 -25.25 4.03 -23.37
C SER A 236 -26.55 3.90 -24.17
N SER A 237 -26.99 5.01 -24.80
CA SER A 237 -28.18 5.00 -25.65
C SER A 237 -28.05 4.00 -26.80
N ALA A 238 -26.88 3.90 -27.44
CA ALA A 238 -26.66 2.95 -28.52
C ALA A 238 -26.94 1.49 -28.11
N ALA A 239 -26.50 1.08 -26.90
CA ALA A 239 -26.77 -0.25 -26.38
C ALA A 239 -28.24 -0.45 -25.98
N GLN A 240 -28.91 0.59 -25.50
CA GLN A 240 -30.34 0.55 -25.18
C GLN A 240 -31.21 0.48 -26.44
N ASP A 241 -30.85 1.21 -27.49
CA ASP A 241 -31.61 1.29 -28.74
C ASP A 241 -31.65 -0.06 -29.48
N ILE A 242 -30.56 -0.84 -29.41
CA ILE A 242 -30.55 -2.18 -30.02
C ILE A 242 -31.25 -3.24 -29.16
N ALA A 243 -31.39 -3.02 -27.84
CA ALA A 243 -31.95 -4.02 -26.93
C ALA A 243 -33.37 -4.46 -27.35
N GLY A 244 -34.16 -3.54 -27.92
CA GLY A 244 -35.49 -3.83 -28.46
C GLY A 244 -35.53 -4.43 -29.86
N THR A 245 -34.45 -4.37 -30.64
CA THR A 245 -34.45 -4.69 -32.08
C THR A 245 -33.47 -5.80 -32.47
N HIS A 246 -32.58 -6.21 -31.55
CA HIS A 246 -31.53 -7.20 -31.82
C HIS A 246 -32.06 -8.57 -32.27
N HIS A 247 -33.29 -8.95 -31.94
CA HIS A 247 -33.86 -10.24 -32.33
C HIS A 247 -34.13 -10.35 -33.84
N PHE A 248 -34.13 -9.23 -34.58
CA PHE A 248 -34.21 -9.21 -36.03
C PHE A 248 -32.85 -9.36 -36.73
N LEU A 249 -31.75 -9.39 -35.96
CA LEU A 249 -30.39 -9.47 -36.50
C LEU A 249 -29.84 -10.90 -36.39
N SER A 250 -29.12 -11.32 -37.42
CA SER A 250 -28.26 -12.49 -37.39
C SER A 250 -27.12 -12.34 -36.37
N LEU A 251 -26.46 -13.44 -36.02
CA LEU A 251 -25.32 -13.42 -35.10
C LEU A 251 -24.14 -12.60 -35.68
N GLU A 252 -23.95 -12.64 -36.99
CA GLU A 252 -22.91 -11.87 -37.68
C GLU A 252 -23.21 -10.37 -37.60
N GLU A 253 -24.44 -9.95 -37.89
CA GLU A 253 -24.88 -8.56 -37.77
C GLU A 253 -24.77 -8.04 -36.33
N LYS A 254 -25.16 -8.86 -35.33
CA LYS A 254 -24.98 -8.52 -33.90
C LYS A 254 -23.51 -8.28 -33.55
N THR A 255 -22.63 -9.13 -34.06
CA THR A 255 -21.19 -9.04 -33.80
C THR A 255 -20.58 -7.82 -34.49
N ALA A 256 -20.96 -7.56 -35.74
CA ALA A 256 -20.51 -6.41 -36.51
C ALA A 256 -20.98 -5.09 -35.88
N TRP A 257 -22.24 -5.04 -35.44
CA TRP A 257 -22.79 -3.93 -34.69
C TRP A 257 -22.02 -3.70 -33.40
N LEU A 258 -21.85 -4.73 -32.57
CA LEU A 258 -21.15 -4.61 -31.28
C LEU A 258 -19.74 -4.06 -31.46
N ARG A 259 -18.99 -4.58 -32.45
CA ARG A 259 -17.64 -4.10 -32.77
C ARG A 259 -17.62 -2.63 -33.17
N THR A 260 -18.60 -2.20 -33.97
CA THR A 260 -18.69 -0.83 -34.48
C THR A 260 -19.03 0.14 -33.36
N GLU A 261 -20.08 -0.15 -32.61
CA GLU A 261 -20.57 0.73 -31.54
C GLU A 261 -19.61 0.77 -30.34
N LEU A 262 -19.04 -0.37 -29.94
CA LEU A 262 -18.05 -0.37 -28.86
C LEU A 262 -16.80 0.43 -29.26
N ARG A 263 -16.35 0.32 -30.52
CA ARG A 263 -15.21 1.11 -31.01
C ARG A 263 -15.54 2.61 -31.02
N ALA A 264 -16.73 2.99 -31.49
CA ALA A 264 -17.17 4.39 -31.48
C ALA A 264 -17.27 4.94 -30.05
N HIS A 265 -17.85 4.15 -29.13
CA HIS A 265 -17.95 4.49 -27.72
C HIS A 265 -16.57 4.73 -27.10
N LEU A 266 -15.62 3.82 -27.30
CA LEU A 266 -14.25 3.97 -26.80
C LEU A 266 -13.52 5.17 -27.41
N ALA A 267 -13.72 5.45 -28.69
CA ALA A 267 -13.11 6.60 -29.37
C ALA A 267 -13.62 7.95 -28.85
N GLY A 268 -14.87 7.99 -28.35
CA GLY A 268 -15.47 9.19 -27.77
C GLY A 268 -14.99 9.51 -26.34
N HIS A 269 -14.26 8.62 -25.68
CA HIS A 269 -13.79 8.84 -24.31
C HIS A 269 -12.47 9.63 -24.29
N PRO A 270 -12.34 10.68 -23.47
CA PRO A 270 -11.08 11.38 -23.29
C PRO A 270 -10.01 10.41 -22.76
N HIS A 271 -8.80 10.49 -23.32
CA HIS A 271 -7.67 9.71 -22.85
C HIS A 271 -7.47 9.89 -21.33
N GLY A 272 -7.51 8.78 -20.59
CA GLY A 272 -7.32 8.77 -19.14
C GLY A 272 -8.57 8.98 -18.28
N ALA A 273 -9.73 9.33 -18.85
CA ALA A 273 -10.97 9.46 -18.08
C ALA A 273 -11.40 8.12 -17.44
N LEU A 274 -11.31 7.03 -18.23
CA LEU A 274 -11.59 5.68 -17.77
C LEU A 274 -10.63 5.24 -16.64
N ALA A 275 -9.32 5.52 -16.81
CA ALA A 275 -8.32 5.23 -15.80
C ALA A 275 -8.58 5.98 -14.50
N LYS A 276 -8.91 7.29 -14.58
CA LYS A 276 -9.26 8.10 -13.41
C LYS A 276 -10.46 7.53 -12.66
N ARG A 277 -11.51 7.11 -13.39
CA ARG A 277 -12.71 6.53 -12.77
C ARG A 277 -12.44 5.15 -12.16
N ALA A 278 -11.65 4.30 -12.82
CA ALA A 278 -11.24 3.01 -12.27
C ALA A 278 -10.42 3.16 -10.98
N VAL A 279 -9.51 4.13 -10.93
CA VAL A 279 -8.77 4.48 -9.70
C VAL A 279 -9.72 4.91 -8.60
N GLN A 280 -10.70 5.78 -8.90
CA GLN A 280 -11.68 6.25 -7.91
C GLN A 280 -12.55 5.11 -7.36
N LEU A 281 -12.96 4.16 -8.20
CA LEU A 281 -13.73 2.97 -7.76
C LEU A 281 -12.92 2.12 -6.80
N ARG A 282 -11.69 1.75 -7.17
CA ARG A 282 -10.78 1.00 -6.29
C ARG A 282 -10.47 1.71 -4.98
N GLN A 283 -10.25 3.02 -5.02
CA GLN A 283 -10.03 3.81 -3.80
C GLN A 283 -11.24 3.78 -2.85
N ARG A 284 -12.46 3.67 -3.38
CA ARG A 284 -13.68 3.51 -2.57
C ARG A 284 -13.81 2.09 -2.01
N GLU A 285 -13.54 1.07 -2.82
CA GLU A 285 -13.56 -0.34 -2.40
C GLU A 285 -12.54 -0.61 -1.30
N GLY A 286 -11.32 -0.09 -1.45
CA GLY A 286 -10.27 -0.20 -0.43
C GLY A 286 -10.65 0.41 0.93
N ARG A 287 -11.40 1.53 0.92
CA ARG A 287 -11.92 2.15 2.14
C ARG A 287 -13.11 1.41 2.74
N ALA A 288 -13.81 0.61 1.95
CA ALA A 288 -14.92 -0.22 2.42
C ALA A 288 -14.43 -1.53 3.04
N GLN A 289 -13.41 -2.16 2.46
CA GLN A 289 -12.80 -3.40 2.99
C GLN A 289 -12.03 -3.21 4.30
N GLY A 290 -11.62 -1.99 4.64
CA GLY A 290 -11.04 -1.66 5.95
C GLY A 290 -12.05 -1.50 7.10
N ARG A 291 -13.37 -1.61 6.81
CA ARG A 291 -14.47 -1.39 7.77
C ARG A 291 -15.23 -2.66 8.19
N GLU A 292 -14.81 -3.84 7.74
CA GLU A 292 -15.34 -5.14 8.16
C GLU A 292 -14.42 -5.80 9.21
#